data_AF-X1NQB0-F1
#
_entry.id   AF-X1NQB0-F1
#
_cell.length_a   1.000
_cell.length_b   1.000
_cell.length_c   1.000
_cell.angle_alpha   90.00
_cell.angle_beta   90.00
_cell.angle_gamma   90.00
#
_symmetry.space_group_name_H-M   'P 1'
#
loop_
_entity.id
_entity.type
_entity.pdbx_description
1 polymer ?
#
loop_
_entity_poly.entity_id
_entity_poly.type
_entity_poly.pdbx_seq_one_letter_code
_entity_poly.pdbx_strand_id
1 'polypeptide(L)'
;MKKQTLKDSSLKRERFQTKKSTKEQAGLGTFFEILFKSVQGYIEIRTIRKGQVKQYFYSDLKKLTQDLTSDLPKFKDTNVFFGVCPRNQKQGKEKNIKEVSCVWIDLDCHNDRERIEKLRSLKRFNLRPSIIVNSGRGFHIYWLLDKVFIIRDQEEKEIIKGYVKGLSKVLGGDSTFDLARVLRVPGTINLKEPENP
;
A
#
# COMPACT_ATOMS: atom_id res chain seq x y z
N MET A 1 -16.74 9.37 -45.25
CA MET A 1 -17.23 9.57 -43.87
C MET A 1 -16.66 8.61 -42.80
N LYS A 2 -16.13 7.40 -43.10
CA LYS A 2 -15.68 6.44 -42.05
C LYS A 2 -14.31 6.74 -41.38
N LYS A 3 -13.43 7.55 -41.99
CA LYS A 3 -12.07 7.83 -41.44
C LYS A 3 -12.05 8.84 -40.28
N GLN A 4 -13.05 9.72 -40.19
CA GLN A 4 -13.09 10.79 -39.19
C GLN A 4 -13.57 10.29 -37.82
N THR A 5 -14.50 9.33 -37.84
CA THR A 5 -15.05 8.67 -36.64
C THR A 5 -14.04 7.78 -35.91
N LEU A 6 -13.14 7.12 -36.64
CA LEU A 6 -12.09 6.27 -36.06
C LEU A 6 -11.02 7.09 -35.33
N LYS A 7 -10.57 8.23 -35.89
CA LYS A 7 -9.61 9.14 -35.23
C LYS A 7 -10.18 9.74 -33.95
N ASP A 8 -11.45 10.16 -33.96
CA ASP A 8 -12.13 10.70 -32.78
C ASP A 8 -12.31 9.65 -31.67
N SER A 9 -12.54 8.38 -32.03
CA SER A 9 -12.63 7.29 -31.06
C SER A 9 -11.27 6.96 -30.41
N SER A 10 -10.18 7.05 -31.17
CA SER A 10 -8.81 6.84 -30.67
C SER A 10 -8.39 7.97 -29.73
N LEU A 11 -8.63 9.22 -30.12
CA LEU A 11 -8.33 10.41 -29.32
C LEU A 11 -9.16 10.45 -28.02
N LYS A 12 -10.42 10.01 -28.04
CA LYS A 12 -11.25 9.88 -26.82
C LYS A 12 -10.74 8.77 -25.89
N ARG A 13 -10.29 7.64 -26.43
CA ARG A 13 -9.70 6.53 -25.65
C ARG A 13 -8.36 6.95 -25.02
N GLU A 14 -7.49 7.61 -25.77
CA GLU A 14 -6.23 8.17 -25.26
C GLU A 14 -6.48 9.23 -24.18
N ARG A 15 -7.42 10.15 -24.40
CA ARG A 15 -7.80 11.18 -23.39
C ARG A 15 -8.40 10.59 -22.12
N PHE A 16 -9.13 9.48 -22.22
CA PHE A 16 -9.70 8.78 -21.06
C PHE A 16 -8.64 7.98 -20.30
N GLN A 17 -7.75 7.27 -21.02
CA GLN A 17 -6.62 6.56 -20.43
C GLN A 17 -5.63 7.50 -19.75
N THR A 18 -5.30 8.64 -20.39
CA THR A 18 -4.45 9.67 -19.79
C THR A 18 -5.09 10.28 -18.54
N LYS A 19 -6.39 10.64 -18.56
CA LYS A 19 -7.08 11.14 -17.35
C LYS A 19 -7.16 10.12 -16.21
N LYS A 20 -7.34 8.83 -16.52
CA LYS A 20 -7.33 7.75 -15.53
C LYS A 20 -5.93 7.58 -14.93
N SER A 21 -4.90 7.53 -15.78
CA SER A 21 -3.49 7.49 -15.40
C SER A 21 -3.08 8.68 -14.51
N THR A 22 -3.48 9.91 -14.84
CA THR A 22 -3.16 11.10 -14.04
C THR A 22 -3.87 11.09 -12.68
N LYS A 23 -5.11 10.60 -12.61
CA LYS A 23 -5.86 10.47 -11.34
C LYS A 23 -5.29 9.36 -10.45
N GLU A 24 -4.88 8.23 -11.03
CA GLU A 24 -4.21 7.14 -10.34
C GLU A 24 -2.82 7.56 -9.84
N GLN A 25 -2.06 8.30 -10.64
CA GLN A 25 -0.80 8.94 -10.26
C GLN A 25 -0.98 9.91 -9.09
N ALA A 26 -1.96 10.81 -9.16
CA ALA A 26 -2.26 11.73 -8.09
C ALA A 26 -2.67 11.01 -6.79
N GLY A 27 -3.53 9.98 -6.90
CA GLY A 27 -3.96 9.18 -5.75
C GLY A 27 -2.82 8.41 -5.09
N LEU A 28 -1.92 7.81 -5.87
CA LEU A 28 -0.79 7.06 -5.35
C LEU A 28 0.28 7.97 -4.75
N GLY A 29 0.54 9.12 -5.36
CA GLY A 29 1.43 10.15 -4.83
C GLY A 29 0.95 10.64 -3.47
N THR A 30 -0.32 11.04 -3.37
CA THR A 30 -0.93 11.46 -2.10
C THR A 30 -0.86 10.35 -1.04
N PHE A 31 -1.07 9.08 -1.41
CA PHE A 31 -0.95 7.96 -0.48
C PHE A 31 0.44 7.84 0.16
N PHE A 32 1.50 7.84 -0.66
CA PHE A 32 2.87 7.74 -0.14
C PHE A 32 3.30 9.01 0.59
N GLU A 33 2.89 10.19 0.13
CA GLU A 33 3.15 11.45 0.84
C GLU A 33 2.53 11.43 2.24
N ILE A 34 1.27 11.03 2.38
CA ILE A 34 0.63 10.98 3.70
C ILE A 34 1.35 10.02 4.65
N LEU A 35 1.76 8.84 4.17
CA LEU A 35 2.42 7.84 5.02
C LEU A 35 3.87 8.17 5.36
N PHE A 36 4.60 8.82 4.45
CA PHE A 36 6.06 8.90 4.53
C PHE A 36 6.63 10.33 4.53
N LYS A 37 5.82 11.39 4.45
CA LYS A 37 6.33 12.79 4.41
C LYS A 37 7.24 13.17 5.58
N SER A 38 7.02 12.58 6.76
CA SER A 38 7.70 12.97 8.00
C SER A 38 8.76 11.96 8.45
N VAL A 39 8.97 10.88 7.70
CA VAL A 39 9.91 9.83 8.11
C VAL A 39 11.19 9.86 7.29
N GLN A 40 12.26 9.36 7.89
CA GLN A 40 13.56 9.27 7.25
C GLN A 40 13.86 7.86 6.75
N GLY A 41 14.78 7.77 5.79
CA GLY A 41 15.28 6.50 5.26
C GLY A 41 14.63 6.07 3.96
N TYR A 42 14.41 4.77 3.82
CA TYR A 42 14.04 4.13 2.56
C TYR A 42 12.67 3.45 2.63
N ILE A 43 11.86 3.70 1.60
CA ILE A 43 10.63 2.98 1.33
C ILE A 43 10.98 1.75 0.51
N GLU A 44 10.74 0.57 1.08
CA GLU A 44 10.90 -0.70 0.36
C GLU A 44 9.74 -0.89 -0.60
N ILE A 45 10.06 -1.15 -1.86
CA ILE A 45 9.15 -1.73 -2.84
C ILE A 45 9.61 -3.14 -3.16
N ARG A 46 8.70 -4.10 -3.06
CA ARG A 46 8.95 -5.52 -3.33
C ARG A 46 8.11 -5.97 -4.50
N THR A 47 8.74 -6.57 -5.51
CA THR A 47 8.02 -7.21 -6.62
C THR A 47 8.11 -8.72 -6.52
N ILE A 48 7.02 -9.39 -6.85
CA ILE A 48 6.94 -10.85 -6.89
C ILE A 48 6.45 -11.28 -8.26
N ARG A 49 7.29 -12.02 -8.99
CA ARG A 49 6.97 -12.58 -10.31
C ARG A 49 7.33 -14.06 -10.34
N LYS A 50 6.33 -14.93 -10.48
CA LYS A 50 6.52 -16.40 -10.51
C LYS A 50 7.39 -16.90 -9.34
N GLY A 51 7.10 -16.42 -8.12
CA GLY A 51 7.86 -16.75 -6.91
C GLY A 51 9.18 -16.00 -6.72
N GLN A 52 9.72 -15.35 -7.75
CA GLN A 52 10.94 -14.55 -7.63
C GLN A 52 10.64 -13.21 -6.97
N VAL A 53 11.37 -12.94 -5.88
CA VAL A 53 11.26 -11.70 -5.11
C VAL A 53 12.40 -10.76 -5.48
N LYS A 54 12.07 -9.50 -5.77
CA LYS A 54 13.06 -8.40 -5.90
C LYS A 54 12.68 -7.26 -4.96
N GLN A 55 13.69 -6.59 -4.40
CA GLN A 55 13.53 -5.45 -3.50
C GLN A 55 14.18 -4.21 -4.09
N TYR A 56 13.49 -3.09 -3.96
CA TYR A 56 13.90 -1.76 -4.38
C TYR A 56 13.71 -0.80 -3.21
N PHE A 57 14.55 0.22 -3.11
CA PHE A 57 14.56 1.14 -1.98
C PHE A 57 14.59 2.58 -2.47
N TYR A 58 13.58 3.37 -2.11
CA TYR A 58 13.42 4.76 -2.54
C TYR A 58 13.52 5.69 -1.34
N SER A 59 14.28 6.77 -1.47
CA SER A 59 14.30 7.90 -0.53
C SER A 59 13.60 9.15 -1.08
N ASP A 60 13.18 9.11 -2.35
CA ASP A 60 12.48 10.19 -3.04
C ASP A 60 11.07 9.70 -3.42
N LEU A 61 10.06 10.35 -2.83
CA LEU A 61 8.64 10.05 -3.03
C LEU A 61 8.15 10.35 -4.45
N LYS A 62 8.66 11.42 -5.07
CA LYS A 62 8.30 11.78 -6.44
C LYS A 62 8.83 10.72 -7.39
N LYS A 63 10.10 10.32 -7.20
CA LYS A 63 10.70 9.27 -8.01
C LYS A 63 9.99 7.94 -7.81
N LEU A 64 9.66 7.58 -6.57
CA LEU A 64 8.88 6.38 -6.27
C LEU A 64 7.54 6.36 -7.01
N THR A 65 6.77 7.43 -6.89
CA THR A 65 5.44 7.54 -7.50
C THR A 65 5.54 7.50 -9.03
N GLN A 66 6.50 8.22 -9.60
CA GLN A 66 6.77 8.18 -11.04
C GLN A 66 7.10 6.76 -11.50
N ASP A 67 8.00 6.07 -10.80
CA ASP A 67 8.43 4.72 -11.16
C ASP A 67 7.28 3.71 -11.09
N LEU A 68 6.43 3.79 -10.06
CA LEU A 68 5.29 2.88 -9.88
C LEU A 68 4.15 3.10 -10.89
N THR A 69 4.07 4.28 -11.47
CA THR A 69 3.00 4.68 -12.40
C THR A 69 3.46 4.74 -13.85
N SER A 70 4.73 4.45 -14.08
CA SER A 70 5.33 4.28 -15.41
C SER A 70 5.32 2.80 -15.80
N ASP A 71 5.34 2.52 -17.10
CA ASP A 71 5.40 1.16 -17.66
C ASP A 71 6.80 0.51 -17.53
N LEU A 72 7.45 0.67 -16.38
CA LEU A 72 8.79 0.11 -16.16
C LEU A 72 8.72 -1.42 -16.14
N PRO A 73 9.61 -2.12 -16.88
CA PRO A 73 9.61 -3.58 -16.95
C PRO A 73 9.71 -4.31 -15.60
N LYS A 74 10.28 -3.65 -14.58
CA LYS A 74 10.41 -4.20 -13.22
C LYS A 74 9.08 -4.34 -12.47
N PHE A 75 8.05 -3.57 -12.85
CA PHE A 75 6.72 -3.61 -12.24
C PHE A 75 5.68 -4.29 -13.11
N LYS A 76 5.91 -4.30 -14.43
CA LYS A 76 5.05 -4.97 -15.40
C LYS A 76 4.94 -6.47 -15.10
N ASP A 77 3.72 -6.99 -15.10
CA ASP A 77 3.40 -8.39 -14.84
C ASP A 77 4.02 -8.90 -13.52
N THR A 78 4.03 -8.05 -12.49
CA THR A 78 4.46 -8.42 -11.13
C THR A 78 3.41 -8.03 -10.09
N ASN A 79 3.33 -8.78 -8.99
CA ASN A 79 2.66 -8.29 -7.79
C ASN A 79 3.58 -7.29 -7.10
N VAL A 80 3.10 -6.08 -6.85
CA VAL A 80 3.89 -4.99 -6.27
C VAL A 80 3.42 -4.72 -4.84
N PHE A 81 4.37 -4.71 -3.92
CA PHE A 81 4.15 -4.44 -2.51
C PHE A 81 5.04 -3.30 -2.05
N PHE A 82 4.61 -2.56 -1.05
CA PHE A 82 5.43 -1.60 -0.34
C PHE A 82 5.49 -1.98 1.12
N GLY A 83 6.59 -1.66 1.78
CA GLY A 83 6.68 -1.88 3.20
C GLY A 83 6.18 -0.69 4.01
N VAL A 84 5.37 -0.97 5.03
CA VAL A 84 4.60 0.07 5.73
C VAL A 84 5.49 1.03 6.53
N CYS A 85 6.54 0.53 7.18
CA CYS A 85 7.49 1.37 7.92
C CYS A 85 8.77 1.63 7.11
N PRO A 86 9.38 2.83 7.19
CA PRO A 86 10.64 3.14 6.52
C PRO A 86 11.82 2.32 7.08
N ARG A 87 12.86 2.11 6.26
CA ARG A 87 14.08 1.40 6.64
C ARG A 87 15.24 2.36 6.74
N ASN A 88 16.04 2.27 7.80
CA ASN A 88 17.28 3.06 7.90
C ASN A 88 18.40 2.52 6.99
N GLN A 89 18.24 1.33 6.40
CA GLN A 89 19.16 0.71 5.44
C GLN A 89 18.40 0.12 4.26
N LYS A 90 19.06 -0.08 3.11
CA LYS A 90 18.48 -0.72 1.92
C LYS A 90 18.34 -2.25 2.08
N GLN A 91 17.64 -2.68 3.12
CA GLN A 91 17.42 -4.06 3.50
C GLN A 91 16.04 -4.23 4.15
N GLY A 92 15.20 -5.10 3.61
CA GLY A 92 13.83 -5.33 4.07
C GLY A 92 13.72 -6.22 5.32
N LYS A 93 14.54 -5.93 6.34
CA LYS A 93 14.57 -6.65 7.61
C LYS A 93 14.01 -5.77 8.72
N GLU A 94 13.30 -6.37 9.67
CA GLU A 94 12.67 -5.64 10.77
C GLU A 94 13.67 -4.88 11.67
N LYS A 95 14.91 -5.39 11.81
CA LYS A 95 15.98 -4.70 12.55
C LYS A 95 16.33 -3.31 11.98
N ASN A 96 15.97 -3.05 10.73
CA ASN A 96 16.22 -1.78 10.05
C ASN A 96 15.03 -0.81 10.15
N ILE A 97 13.97 -1.17 10.87
CA ILE A 97 12.87 -0.26 11.18
C ILE A 97 13.23 0.49 12.46
N LYS A 98 13.34 1.81 12.35
CA LYS A 98 13.67 2.72 13.47
C LYS A 98 12.61 3.79 13.70
N GLU A 99 11.67 3.91 12.77
CA GLU A 99 10.64 4.93 12.78
C GLU A 99 9.31 4.32 12.33
N VAL A 100 8.22 4.76 12.94
CA VAL A 100 6.86 4.34 12.62
C VAL A 100 5.98 5.59 12.51
N SER A 101 5.31 5.76 11.36
CA SER A 101 4.39 6.88 11.13
C SER A 101 2.91 6.50 11.29
N CYS A 102 2.60 5.21 11.33
CA CYS A 102 1.24 4.71 11.47
C CYS A 102 1.21 3.30 12.07
N VAL A 103 0.08 2.95 12.65
CA VAL A 103 -0.30 1.55 12.86
C VAL A 103 -1.29 1.13 11.78
N TRP A 104 -1.28 -0.14 11.40
CA TRP A 104 -2.09 -0.65 10.30
C TRP A 104 -2.71 -2.00 10.64
N ILE A 105 -3.75 -2.35 9.88
CA ILE A 105 -4.23 -3.73 9.79
C ILE A 105 -4.48 -4.09 8.32
N ASP A 106 -4.34 -5.37 8.02
CA ASP A 106 -4.65 -5.97 6.73
C ASP A 106 -5.89 -6.85 6.92
N LEU A 107 -7.00 -6.47 6.29
CA LEU A 107 -8.31 -7.11 6.45
C LEU A 107 -8.67 -7.86 5.17
N ASP A 108 -8.35 -9.15 5.09
CA ASP A 108 -8.76 -9.99 3.97
C ASP A 108 -10.29 -10.21 3.94
N CYS A 109 -10.89 -10.22 2.76
CA CYS A 109 -12.31 -10.47 2.54
C CYS A 109 -12.46 -11.54 1.45
N HIS A 110 -13.17 -12.62 1.74
CA HIS A 110 -13.37 -13.73 0.80
C HIS A 110 -14.65 -13.57 -0.03
N ASN A 111 -15.56 -12.69 0.40
CA ASN A 111 -16.84 -12.42 -0.27
C ASN A 111 -17.37 -11.02 0.10
N ASP A 112 -18.41 -10.57 -0.60
CA ASP A 112 -19.02 -9.25 -0.39
C ASP A 112 -19.67 -9.10 0.98
N ARG A 113 -20.21 -10.19 1.54
CA ARG A 113 -20.80 -10.17 2.87
C ARG A 113 -19.75 -9.84 3.93
N GLU A 114 -18.61 -10.52 3.92
CA GLU A 114 -17.49 -10.23 4.81
C GLU A 114 -16.99 -8.80 4.62
N ARG A 115 -16.91 -8.32 3.37
CA ARG A 115 -16.50 -6.94 3.08
C ARG A 115 -17.42 -5.93 3.76
N ILE A 116 -18.75 -6.14 3.69
CA ILE A 116 -19.74 -5.29 4.37
C ILE A 116 -19.61 -5.40 5.89
N GLU A 117 -19.47 -6.61 6.43
CA GLU A 117 -19.34 -6.85 7.87
C GLU A 117 -18.09 -6.17 8.47
N LYS A 118 -16.95 -6.27 7.79
CA LYS A 118 -15.70 -5.61 8.20
C LYS A 118 -15.82 -4.09 8.16
N LEU A 119 -16.43 -3.51 7.12
CA LEU A 119 -16.70 -2.07 7.06
C LEU A 119 -17.66 -1.61 8.18
N ARG A 120 -18.68 -2.42 8.51
CA ARG A 120 -19.58 -2.12 9.64
C ARG A 120 -18.84 -2.18 10.98
N SER A 121 -17.94 -3.16 11.16
CA SER A 121 -17.09 -3.26 12.35
C SER A 121 -16.21 -2.02 12.51
N LEU A 122 -15.52 -1.61 11.44
CA LEU A 122 -14.71 -0.40 11.41
C LEU A 122 -15.51 0.87 11.74
N LYS A 123 -16.74 0.99 11.24
CA LYS A 123 -17.62 2.15 11.54
C LYS A 123 -18.04 2.22 13.01
N ARG A 124 -18.16 1.07 13.69
CA ARG A 124 -18.51 1.00 15.12
C ARG A 124 -17.29 1.13 16.04
N PHE A 125 -16.09 0.93 15.50
CA PHE A 125 -14.88 1.03 16.29
C PHE A 125 -14.61 2.49 16.67
N ASN A 126 -14.34 2.73 17.96
CA ASN A 126 -14.21 4.09 18.49
C ASN A 126 -13.05 4.87 17.85
N LEU A 127 -11.97 4.19 17.48
CA LEU A 127 -10.81 4.82 16.86
C LEU A 127 -10.99 4.86 15.34
N ARG A 128 -11.32 6.03 14.81
CA ARG A 128 -11.53 6.23 13.37
C ARG A 128 -10.22 6.06 12.60
N PRO A 129 -10.19 5.23 11.53
CA PRO A 129 -9.04 5.15 10.63
C PRO A 129 -8.74 6.48 9.95
N SER A 130 -7.45 6.75 9.71
CA SER A 130 -7.00 7.89 8.90
C SER A 130 -7.09 7.59 7.41
N ILE A 131 -6.82 6.33 7.02
CA ILE A 131 -6.82 5.89 5.61
C ILE A 131 -7.46 4.51 5.53
N ILE A 132 -8.32 4.31 4.53
CA ILE A 132 -8.88 3.01 4.15
C ILE A 132 -8.60 2.80 2.67
N VAL A 133 -7.88 1.73 2.35
CA VAL A 133 -7.54 1.35 0.97
C VAL A 133 -8.22 0.04 0.63
N ASN A 134 -8.96 -0.01 -0.48
CA ASN A 134 -9.37 -1.28 -1.07
C ASN A 134 -8.16 -1.94 -1.74
N SER A 135 -7.67 -3.05 -1.18
CA SER A 135 -6.46 -3.75 -1.64
C SER A 135 -6.73 -4.79 -2.73
N GLY A 136 -7.96 -4.84 -3.24
CA GLY A 136 -8.46 -5.90 -4.13
C GLY A 136 -9.08 -7.03 -3.34
N ARG A 137 -8.28 -7.73 -2.52
CA ARG A 137 -8.75 -8.87 -1.69
C ARG A 137 -9.37 -8.46 -0.36
N GLY A 138 -9.37 -7.17 -0.03
CA GLY A 138 -9.81 -6.73 1.28
C GLY A 138 -9.54 -5.25 1.48
N PHE A 139 -9.16 -4.89 2.70
CA PHE A 139 -8.81 -3.52 3.05
C PHE A 139 -7.48 -3.43 3.78
N HIS A 140 -6.64 -2.50 3.36
CA HIS A 140 -5.59 -1.99 4.25
C HIS A 140 -6.15 -0.79 5.00
N ILE A 141 -6.03 -0.80 6.32
CA ILE A 141 -6.50 0.27 7.19
C ILE A 141 -5.30 0.86 7.91
N TYR A 142 -5.20 2.19 7.96
CA TYR A 142 -4.08 2.89 8.60
C TYR A 142 -4.61 3.93 9.59
N TRP A 143 -4.00 3.99 10.77
CA TRP A 143 -4.13 5.07 11.73
C TRP A 143 -2.78 5.79 11.81
N LEU A 144 -2.75 7.02 11.30
CA LEU A 144 -1.55 7.85 11.33
C LEU A 144 -1.26 8.30 12.75
N LEU A 145 0.01 8.35 13.12
CA LEU A 145 0.47 8.96 14.35
C LEU A 145 0.65 10.47 14.12
N ASP A 146 0.26 11.29 15.09
CA ASP A 146 0.43 12.75 15.03
C ASP A 146 1.91 13.14 14.90
N LYS A 147 2.80 12.32 15.49
CA LYS A 147 4.25 12.43 15.40
C LYS A 147 4.83 11.06 15.08
N VAL A 148 5.93 11.05 14.32
CA VAL A 148 6.68 9.82 14.06
C VAL A 148 7.18 9.26 15.38
N PHE A 149 6.92 7.97 15.59
CA PHE A 149 7.41 7.24 16.74
C PHE A 149 8.80 6.69 16.43
N ILE A 150 9.81 7.15 17.18
CA ILE A 150 11.20 6.69 17.07
C ILE A 150 11.39 5.49 17.99
N ILE A 151 11.83 4.36 17.44
CA ILE A 151 12.10 3.14 18.20
C ILE A 151 13.54 3.20 18.72
N ARG A 152 13.69 3.40 20.03
CA ARG A 152 14.98 3.54 20.72
C ARG A 152 15.51 2.20 21.22
N ASP A 153 14.61 1.31 21.62
CA ASP A 153 14.94 0.00 22.18
C ASP A 153 13.94 -1.10 21.80
N GLN A 154 14.16 -2.29 22.35
CA GLN A 154 13.34 -3.46 22.09
C GLN A 154 11.97 -3.40 22.78
N GLU A 155 11.85 -2.71 23.92
CA GLU A 155 10.58 -2.57 24.64
C GLU A 155 9.61 -1.71 23.83
N GLU A 156 10.07 -0.56 23.35
CA GLU A 156 9.29 0.33 22.48
C GLU A 156 8.86 -0.35 21.18
N LYS A 157 9.73 -1.19 20.63
CA LYS A 157 9.40 -1.99 19.45
C LYS A 157 8.24 -2.95 19.74
N GLU A 158 8.25 -3.65 20.88
CA GLU A 158 7.17 -4.55 21.26
C GLU A 158 5.88 -3.81 21.61
N ILE A 159 5.95 -2.60 22.16
CA ILE A 159 4.78 -1.74 22.38
C ILE A 159 4.05 -1.46 21.05
N ILE A 160 4.77 -1.00 20.02
CA ILE A 160 4.16 -0.72 18.71
C ILE A 160 3.58 -1.97 18.06
N LYS A 161 4.31 -3.10 18.12
CA LYS A 161 3.79 -4.39 17.65
C LYS A 161 2.55 -4.81 18.43
N GLY A 162 2.48 -4.50 19.72
CA GLY A 162 1.33 -4.69 20.59
C GLY A 162 0.09 -3.96 20.09
N TYR A 163 0.22 -2.70 19.66
CA TYR A 163 -0.89 -1.95 19.05
C TYR A 163 -1.38 -2.57 17.75
N VAL A 164 -0.47 -2.91 16.82
CA VAL A 164 -0.81 -3.58 15.56
C VAL A 164 -1.54 -4.91 15.85
N LYS A 165 -1.01 -5.71 16.78
CA LYS A 165 -1.61 -6.98 17.20
C LYS A 165 -2.98 -6.81 17.84
N GLY A 166 -3.15 -5.82 18.73
CA GLY A 166 -4.41 -5.53 19.40
C GLY A 166 -5.49 -5.15 18.40
N LEU A 167 -5.18 -4.23 17.48
CA LEU A 167 -6.09 -3.80 16.42
C LEU A 167 -6.48 -4.97 15.50
N SER A 168 -5.51 -5.76 15.03
CA SER A 168 -5.80 -6.94 14.20
C SER A 168 -6.71 -7.94 14.92
N LYS A 169 -6.45 -8.22 16.20
CA LYS A 169 -7.30 -9.15 16.98
C LYS A 169 -8.73 -8.66 17.13
N VAL A 170 -8.92 -7.38 17.42
CA VAL A 170 -10.27 -6.81 17.64
C VAL A 170 -11.05 -6.69 16.34
N LEU A 171 -10.38 -6.38 15.23
CA LEU A 171 -11.04 -6.07 13.95
C LEU A 171 -11.00 -7.23 12.94
N GLY A 172 -10.42 -8.37 13.30
CA GLY A 172 -10.34 -9.55 12.42
C GLY A 172 -9.35 -9.36 11.26
N GLY A 173 -8.20 -8.76 11.56
CA GLY A 173 -7.08 -8.62 10.64
C GLY A 173 -6.07 -9.75 10.74
N ASP A 174 -5.16 -9.77 9.78
CA ASP A 174 -4.09 -10.76 9.67
C ASP A 174 -3.28 -10.90 10.97
N SER A 175 -2.84 -12.13 11.25
CA SER A 175 -2.07 -12.47 12.44
C SER A 175 -0.57 -12.15 12.33
N THR A 176 -0.16 -11.34 11.35
CA THR A 176 1.23 -10.96 11.13
C THR A 176 1.46 -9.54 11.63
N PHE A 177 2.34 -9.39 12.62
CA PHE A 177 2.53 -8.14 13.36
C PHE A 177 3.98 -7.62 13.28
N ASP A 178 4.79 -8.13 12.35
CA ASP A 178 6.16 -7.66 12.18
C ASP A 178 6.18 -6.26 11.56
N LEU A 179 7.11 -5.41 11.99
CA LEU A 179 7.21 -4.04 11.48
C LEU A 179 7.82 -3.96 10.08
N ALA A 180 8.37 -5.06 9.56
CA ALA A 180 8.86 -5.15 8.18
C ALA A 180 7.76 -5.58 7.19
N ARG A 181 6.50 -5.67 7.64
CA ARG A 181 5.36 -6.07 6.83
C ARG A 181 5.30 -5.26 5.54
N VAL A 182 5.06 -5.98 4.45
CA VAL A 182 4.77 -5.40 3.14
C VAL A 182 3.31 -5.62 2.80
N LEU A 183 2.67 -4.58 2.27
CA LEU A 183 1.28 -4.58 1.81
C LEU A 183 1.23 -4.25 0.32
N ARG A 184 0.19 -4.68 -0.38
CA ARG A 184 0.07 -4.43 -1.82
C ARG A 184 0.03 -2.92 -2.09
N VAL A 185 0.73 -2.47 -3.13
CA VAL A 185 0.63 -1.08 -3.57
C VAL A 185 -0.79 -0.82 -4.09
N PRO A 186 -1.50 0.21 -3.59
CA PRO A 186 -2.85 0.51 -4.04
C PRO A 186 -2.93 0.69 -5.56
N GLY A 187 -3.97 0.13 -6.19
CA GLY A 187 -4.18 0.25 -7.63
C GLY A 187 -3.29 -0.66 -8.50
N THR A 188 -2.44 -1.50 -7.91
CA THR A 188 -1.65 -2.49 -8.68
C THR A 188 -2.37 -3.83 -8.82
N ILE A 189 -2.12 -4.51 -9.94
CA ILE A 189 -2.79 -5.76 -10.31
C ILE A 189 -2.42 -6.90 -9.34
N ASN A 190 -3.40 -7.73 -9.01
CA ASN A 190 -3.23 -8.98 -8.28
C ASN A 190 -3.10 -10.20 -9.21
N LEU A 191 -1.88 -10.49 -9.63
CA LEU A 191 -1.59 -11.61 -10.54
C LEU A 191 -1.69 -13.00 -9.89
N LYS A 192 -2.06 -13.10 -8.61
CA LYS A 192 -2.37 -14.40 -7.99
C LYS A 192 -3.74 -14.92 -8.40
N GLU A 193 -4.64 -14.05 -8.87
CA GLU A 193 -6.01 -14.38 -9.27
C GLU A 193 -6.25 -13.85 -10.69
N PRO A 194 -5.87 -14.60 -11.74
CA PRO A 194 -5.99 -14.13 -13.12
C PRO A 194 -7.43 -13.82 -13.54
N GLU A 195 -8.41 -14.45 -12.88
CA GLU A 195 -9.84 -14.33 -13.16
C GLU A 195 -10.49 -13.12 -12.46
N ASN A 196 -9.83 -12.55 -11.45
CA ASN A 196 -10.24 -11.32 -10.77
C ASN A 196 -9.00 -10.46 -10.38
N PRO A 197 -8.30 -9.92 -11.40
CA PRO A 197 -6.97 -9.31 -11.26
C PRO A 197 -6.99 -7.91 -10.60
#